data_AF-A0A661YCW7-F1
#
_entry.id   AF-A0A661YCW7-F1
#
_cell.length_a   1.000
_cell.length_b   1.000
_cell.length_c   1.000
_cell.angle_alpha   90.00
_cell.angle_beta   90.00
_cell.angle_gamma   90.00
#
_symmetry.space_group_name_H-M   'P 1'
#
loop_
_entity.id
_entity.type
_entity.pdbx_description
1 polymer ?
#
loop_
_entity_poly.entity_id
_entity_poly.type
_entity_poly.pdbx_seq_one_letter_code
_entity_poly.pdbx_strand_id
1 'polypeptide(L)' 'MYYGEELDISESIDVSSFEKGLYIVKVISDGEVYTTKLIKQ' A
#
# COMPACT_ATOMS: atom_id res chain seq x y z
N MET A 1 5.88 -15.84 -10.46
CA MET A 1 5.85 -15.42 -9.04
C MET A 1 5.99 -13.91 -9.04
N TYR A 2 5.08 -13.18 -8.43
CA TYR A 2 5.20 -11.73 -8.29
C TYR A 2 5.80 -11.44 -6.91
N TYR A 3 6.86 -10.64 -6.88
CA TYR A 3 7.48 -10.17 -5.65
C TYR A 3 7.10 -8.69 -5.51
N GLY A 4 6.52 -8.33 -4.36
CA GLY A 4 6.27 -6.93 -4.01
C GLY A 4 7.48 -6.36 -3.27
N GLU A 5 7.72 -5.07 -3.46
CA GLU A 5 8.67 -4.29 -2.65
C GLU A 5 7.88 -3.47 -1.62
N GLU A 6 8.41 -3.38 -0.41
CA GLU A 6 7.85 -2.48 0.61
C GLU A 6 8.35 -1.06 0.34
N LEU A 7 7.42 -0.14 0.03
CA LEU A 7 7.76 1.21 -0.43
C LEU A 7 7.70 2.26 0.69
N ASP A 8 6.72 2.16 1.60
CA ASP A 8 6.52 3.14 2.67
C ASP A 8 5.81 2.50 3.88
N ILE A 9 6.19 2.94 5.08
CA ILE A 9 5.56 2.61 6.36
C ILE A 9 5.32 3.91 7.13
N SER A 10 4.05 4.32 7.20
CA SER A 10 3.63 5.52 7.92
C SER A 10 2.18 5.38 8.41
N GLU A 11 1.80 6.17 9.42
CA GLU A 11 0.41 6.21 9.92
C GLU A 11 -0.59 6.70 8.87
N SER A 12 -0.11 7.52 7.91
CA SER A 12 -0.86 7.99 6.77
C SER A 12 0.06 8.11 5.55
N ILE A 13 -0.33 7.50 4.45
CA ILE A 13 0.44 7.50 3.19
C ILE A 13 -0.24 8.46 2.19
N ASP A 14 0.51 9.43 1.67
CA ASP A 14 0.09 10.20 0.49
C ASP A 14 0.49 9.46 -0.79
N VAL A 15 -0.50 8.87 -1.46
CA VAL A 15 -0.29 8.11 -2.69
C VAL A 15 -0.16 9.01 -3.93
N SER A 16 -0.24 10.33 -3.81
CA SER A 16 -0.18 11.26 -4.95
C SER A 16 1.17 11.27 -5.67
N SER A 17 2.26 11.04 -4.94
CA SER A 17 3.64 11.00 -5.44
C SER A 17 4.03 9.65 -6.08
N PHE A 18 3.23 8.60 -5.88
CA PHE A 18 3.55 7.26 -6.35
C PHE A 18 3.43 7.16 -7.87
N GLU A 19 4.22 6.30 -8.51
CA GLU A 19 4.10 6.06 -9.95
C GLU A 19 2.76 5.39 -10.31
N LYS A 20 2.46 5.30 -11.61
CA LYS A 20 1.29 4.53 -12.07
C LYS A 20 1.56 3.05 -11.87
N GLY A 21 0.61 2.32 -11.32
CA GLY A 21 0.83 0.91 -11.01
C GLY A 21 -0.22 0.28 -10.11
N LEU A 22 0.03 -0.99 -9.78
CA LEU A 22 -0.74 -1.76 -8.80
C LEU A 22 0.00 -1.76 -7.47
N TYR A 23 -0.68 -1.31 -6.42
CA TYR A 23 -0.17 -1.27 -5.06
C TYR A 23 -1.01 -2.16 -4.15
N ILE A 24 -0.35 -2.78 -3.18
CA ILE A 24 -1.01 -3.47 -2.06
C ILE A 24 -0.87 -2.57 -0.85
N VAL A 25 -2.01 -2.11 -0.32
CA VAL A 25 -2.04 -1.30 0.90
C VAL A 25 -2.36 -2.22 2.07
N LYS A 26 -1.51 -2.19 3.08
CA LYS A 26 -1.69 -2.92 4.33
C LYS A 26 -1.86 -1.92 5.46
N VAL A 27 -2.99 -1.97 6.15
CA VAL A 27 -3.27 -1.13 7.32
C VAL A 27 -3.32 -2.02 8.55
N ILE A 28 -2.60 -1.65 9.59
CA ILE A 28 -2.62 -2.34 10.89
C ILE A 28 -3.31 -1.39 11.88
N SER A 29 -4.47 -1.79 12.39
CA SER A 29 -5.24 -0.99 13.36
C SER A 29 -5.70 -1.90 14.49
N ASP A 30 -5.41 -1.52 15.74
CA ASP A 30 -5.82 -2.26 16.95
C ASP A 30 -5.48 -3.76 16.93
N GLY A 31 -4.34 -4.12 16.31
CA GLY A 31 -3.87 -5.50 16.17
C GLY A 31 -4.48 -6.29 15.01
N GLU A 32 -5.44 -5.71 14.28
CA GLU A 32 -6.02 -6.29 13.08
C GLU A 32 -5.29 -5.82 11.81
N VAL A 33 -5.28 -6.67 10.78
CA VAL A 33 -4.61 -6.40 9.50
C VAL A 33 -5.64 -6.33 8.38
N TYR A 34 -5.71 -5.18 7.73
CA TYR A 34 -6.55 -4.92 6.57
C TYR A 34 -5.67 -4.85 5.34
N THR A 35 -6.09 -5.51 4.25
CA THR A 35 -5.36 -5.45 2.97
C THR A 35 -6.29 -5.08 1.84
N THR A 36 -5.84 -4.18 0.97
CA THR A 36 -6.59 -3.78 -0.23
C THR A 36 -5.66 -3.56 -1.42
N LYS A 37 -6.25 -3.60 -2.62
CA LYS A 37 -5.57 -3.33 -3.89
C LYS A 37 -5.89 -1.91 -4.35
N LEU A 38 -4.86 -1.15 -4.66
CA LEU A 38 -4.98 0.19 -5.23
C LEU A 38 -4.39 0.18 -6.65
N ILE A 39 -5.19 0.60 -7.63
CA ILE A 39 -4.74 0.78 -9.01
C ILE A 39 -4.62 2.28 -9.27
N LYS A 40 -3.40 2.77 -9.46
CA LYS A 40 -3.13 4.17 -9.80
C LYS A 40 -2.95 4.33 -11.30
N GLN A 41 -3.76 5.22 -11.90
CA GLN A 41 -3.81 5.47 -13.35
C GLN A 41 -3.12 6.77 -13.76
#